data_AF-A0A1X0KCT9-F1
#
_entry.id   AF-A0A1X0KCT9-F1
#
_cell.length_a   1.000
_cell.length_b   1.000
_cell.length_c   1.000
_cell.angle_alpha   90.00
_cell.angle_beta   90.00
_cell.angle_gamma   90.00
#
_symmetry.space_group_name_H-M   'P 1'
#
loop_
_entity.id
_entity.type
_entity.pdbx_description
1 polymer ?
#
loop_
_entity_poly.entity_id
_entity_poly.type
_entity_poly.pdbx_seq_one_letter_code
_entity_poly.pdbx_strand_id
1 'polypeptide(L)'
;MTNVKHLVLVMVAGCAVASCQSHAGTASGQQGGSAGAAPSERATAKPIDACSMLSPQDISGLLGVTVQGTSTGKDPQMGDCSWENPATMESISLQISNPGTARNNTLPPPEAGFPDPSKPGPDGMRLLGGGQVEFAAGNRVNTVQVAVLKLSSDQANSAAIDLARKISPQVPT
;
A
#
# COMPACT_ATOMS: atom_id res chain seq x y z
N MET A 1 7.75 40.18 -21.35
CA MET A 1 8.59 40.14 -20.13
C MET A 1 7.95 39.09 -19.24
N THR A 2 8.52 37.93 -18.92
CA THR A 2 9.91 37.59 -18.59
C THR A 2 10.13 36.08 -18.83
N ASN A 3 11.21 35.71 -19.53
CA ASN A 3 11.65 34.33 -19.74
C ASN A 3 12.36 33.81 -18.48
N VAL A 4 11.93 32.66 -17.94
CA VAL A 4 12.61 31.98 -16.82
C VAL A 4 13.61 30.97 -17.36
N LYS A 5 14.90 31.34 -17.30
CA LYS A 5 16.04 30.48 -17.64
C LYS A 5 16.18 29.38 -16.58
N HIS A 6 16.08 28.12 -16.99
CA HIS A 6 16.36 26.97 -16.13
C HIS A 6 17.87 26.77 -16.04
N LEU A 7 18.40 26.85 -14.83
CA LEU A 7 19.80 26.56 -14.52
C LEU A 7 19.95 25.03 -14.43
N VAL A 8 20.73 24.46 -15.34
CA VAL A 8 21.12 23.04 -15.32
C VAL A 8 22.33 22.90 -14.39
N LEU A 9 22.20 22.12 -13.32
CA LEU A 9 23.33 21.75 -12.47
C LEU A 9 23.71 20.29 -12.75
N VAL A 10 24.85 20.12 -13.40
CA VAL A 10 25.51 18.83 -13.66
C VAL A 10 26.35 18.48 -12.43
N MET A 11 26.06 17.38 -11.73
CA MET A 11 26.97 16.81 -10.74
C MET A 11 27.77 15.66 -11.36
N VAL A 12 29.08 15.83 -11.28
CA VAL A 12 30.14 15.03 -11.87
C VAL A 12 30.48 13.82 -11.00
N ALA A 13 30.78 12.72 -11.68
CA ALA A 13 31.23 11.44 -11.17
C ALA A 13 32.66 11.44 -10.61
N GLY A 14 32.94 10.49 -9.71
CA GLY A 14 34.28 10.06 -9.30
C GLY A 14 34.26 9.53 -7.86
N CYS A 15 35.09 8.60 -7.42
CA CYS A 15 35.99 7.62 -8.02
C CYS A 15 36.22 6.55 -6.93
N ALA A 16 36.62 5.35 -7.37
CA ALA A 16 36.87 4.16 -6.57
C ALA A 16 37.73 4.37 -5.29
N VAL A 17 37.40 3.64 -4.22
CA VAL A 17 38.34 3.34 -3.14
C VAL A 17 38.89 1.92 -3.29
N ALA A 18 40.20 1.85 -3.24
CA ALA A 18 41.03 0.68 -3.44
C ALA A 18 41.03 -0.25 -2.22
N SER A 19 41.20 -1.53 -2.53
CA SER A 19 41.55 -2.66 -1.66
C SER A 19 42.90 -2.51 -0.94
N CYS A 20 43.00 -3.13 0.25
CA CYS A 20 44.16 -3.77 0.92
C CYS A 20 43.88 -3.72 2.45
N GLN A 21 44.21 -4.67 3.34
CA GLN A 21 45.13 -5.80 3.34
C GLN A 21 44.82 -6.69 4.57
N SER A 22 45.21 -7.95 4.47
CA SER A 22 45.02 -9.04 5.44
C SER A 22 45.76 -8.85 6.76
N HIS A 23 45.18 -9.36 7.87
CA HIS A 23 45.94 -9.86 9.01
C HIS A 23 45.47 -11.27 9.35
N ALA A 24 46.42 -12.20 9.32
CA ALA A 24 46.26 -13.57 9.77
C ALA A 24 46.14 -13.61 11.30
N GLY A 25 45.10 -14.29 11.79
CA GLY A 25 44.95 -14.66 13.19
C GLY A 25 44.51 -16.12 13.24
N THR A 26 45.47 -17.01 13.44
CA THR A 26 45.24 -18.43 13.70
C THR A 26 44.64 -18.58 15.10
N ALA A 27 43.39 -19.04 15.20
CA ALA A 27 42.86 -19.64 16.42
C ALA A 27 41.97 -20.83 16.03
N SER A 28 42.48 -22.01 16.34
CA SER A 28 41.85 -23.31 16.26
C SER A 28 40.64 -23.40 17.19
N GLY A 29 39.49 -23.85 16.67
CA GLY A 29 38.37 -24.30 17.50
C GLY A 29 37.02 -24.33 16.81
N GLN A 30 36.47 -25.55 16.69
CA GLN A 30 35.06 -25.90 16.48
C GLN A 30 34.47 -25.89 15.06
N GLN A 31 34.55 -27.10 14.49
CA GLN A 31 33.77 -27.67 13.43
C GLN A 31 32.31 -27.83 13.89
N GLY A 32 31.39 -27.12 13.22
CA GLY A 32 29.95 -27.18 13.49
C GLY A 32 29.18 -26.67 12.28
N GLY A 33 28.98 -27.55 11.30
CA GLY A 33 28.05 -27.49 10.15
C GLY A 33 27.57 -26.12 9.69
N SER A 34 28.23 -25.55 8.68
CA SER A 34 27.63 -24.58 7.77
C SER A 34 26.53 -25.27 6.99
N ALA A 35 25.29 -25.24 7.51
CA ALA A 35 24.13 -25.39 6.66
C ALA A 35 24.14 -24.17 5.72
N GLY A 36 24.55 -24.41 4.47
CA GLY A 36 24.41 -23.43 3.41
C GLY A 36 22.94 -23.04 3.34
N ALA A 37 22.62 -21.83 3.78
CA ALA A 37 21.35 -21.22 3.47
C ALA A 37 21.32 -21.11 1.94
N ALA A 38 20.55 -22.01 1.31
CA ALA A 38 20.19 -21.85 -0.08
C ALA A 38 19.67 -20.42 -0.23
N PRO A 39 20.07 -19.67 -1.27
CA PRO A 39 19.43 -18.40 -1.55
C PRO A 39 17.95 -18.72 -1.73
N SER A 40 17.12 -18.29 -0.77
CA SER A 40 15.68 -18.30 -0.97
C SER A 40 15.45 -17.50 -2.22
N GLU A 41 15.17 -18.18 -3.33
CA GLU A 41 14.59 -17.57 -4.51
C GLU A 41 13.37 -16.83 -3.98
N ARG A 42 13.47 -15.49 -3.89
CA ARG A 42 12.30 -14.66 -3.67
C ARG A 42 11.46 -14.92 -4.89
N ALA A 43 10.49 -15.82 -4.76
CA ALA A 43 9.47 -16.02 -5.77
C ALA A 43 8.98 -14.62 -6.12
N THR A 44 9.19 -14.21 -7.37
CA THR A 44 8.78 -12.89 -7.84
C THR A 44 7.27 -12.84 -7.64
N ALA A 45 6.84 -12.08 -6.62
CA ALA A 45 5.43 -12.01 -6.27
C ALA A 45 4.64 -11.54 -7.50
N LYS A 46 3.55 -12.23 -7.83
CA LYS A 46 2.67 -11.80 -8.91
C LYS A 46 2.17 -10.37 -8.58
N PRO A 47 2.19 -9.44 -9.55
CA PRO A 47 1.65 -8.11 -9.35
C PRO A 47 0.22 -8.16 -8.81
N ILE A 48 -0.07 -7.32 -7.81
CA ILE A 48 -1.40 -7.20 -7.22
C ILE A 48 -2.29 -6.40 -8.17
N ASP A 49 -3.32 -7.05 -8.73
CA ASP A 49 -4.32 -6.37 -9.54
C ASP A 49 -5.46 -5.84 -8.65
N ALA A 50 -5.25 -4.65 -8.07
CA ALA A 50 -6.25 -4.03 -7.19
C ALA A 50 -7.55 -3.66 -7.92
N CYS A 51 -7.50 -3.39 -9.23
CA CYS A 51 -8.68 -2.98 -10.00
C CYS A 51 -9.68 -4.12 -10.25
N SER A 52 -9.26 -5.39 -10.11
CA SER A 52 -10.18 -6.53 -10.19
C SER A 52 -10.74 -6.97 -8.84
N MET A 53 -10.26 -6.39 -7.72
CA MET A 53 -10.73 -6.76 -6.37
C MET A 53 -12.14 -6.25 -6.06
N LEU A 54 -12.63 -5.27 -6.82
CA LEU A 54 -14.00 -4.76 -6.72
C LEU A 54 -14.76 -5.02 -8.00
N SER A 55 -16.02 -5.43 -7.87
CA SER A 55 -16.86 -5.68 -9.02
C SER A 55 -17.25 -4.36 -9.70
N PRO A 56 -17.40 -4.33 -11.05
CA PRO A 56 -17.93 -3.17 -11.75
C PRO A 56 -19.29 -2.70 -11.21
N GLN A 57 -20.10 -3.62 -10.68
CA GLN A 57 -21.41 -3.35 -10.08
C GLN A 57 -21.29 -2.59 -8.77
N ASP A 58 -20.34 -2.96 -7.90
CA ASP A 58 -20.10 -2.24 -6.64
C ASP A 58 -19.65 -0.79 -6.92
N ILE A 59 -18.74 -0.62 -7.89
CA ILE A 59 -18.24 0.70 -8.29
C ILE A 59 -19.36 1.54 -8.90
N SER A 60 -20.07 1.01 -9.89
CA SER A 60 -21.12 1.75 -10.59
C SER A 60 -22.34 2.04 -9.70
N GLY A 61 -22.65 1.17 -8.74
CA GLY A 61 -23.70 1.41 -7.74
C GLY A 61 -23.40 2.63 -6.87
N LEU A 62 -22.13 2.85 -6.51
CA LEU A 62 -21.71 4.00 -5.71
C LEU A 62 -21.53 5.27 -6.57
N LEU A 63 -20.77 5.18 -7.67
CA LEU A 63 -20.45 6.32 -8.53
C LEU A 63 -21.61 6.75 -9.44
N GLY A 64 -22.62 5.90 -9.63
CA GLY A 64 -23.75 6.17 -10.53
C GLY A 64 -23.39 6.11 -12.02
N VAL A 65 -22.17 5.67 -12.36
CA VAL A 65 -21.67 5.54 -13.73
C VAL A 65 -20.77 4.31 -13.81
N THR A 66 -20.73 3.67 -14.98
CA THR A 66 -19.74 2.62 -15.25
C THR A 66 -18.44 3.27 -15.69
N VAL A 67 -17.39 3.09 -14.90
CA VAL A 67 -16.03 3.59 -15.17
C VAL A 67 -15.03 2.46 -14.95
N GLN A 68 -13.96 2.46 -15.73
CA GLN A 68 -12.87 1.52 -15.55
C GLN A 68 -11.93 2.00 -14.45
N GLY A 69 -11.41 1.05 -13.68
CA GLY A 69 -10.39 1.33 -12.69
C GLY A 69 -9.07 1.66 -13.37
N THR A 70 -8.39 2.68 -12.87
CA THR A 70 -7.03 3.03 -13.29
C THR A 70 -6.07 2.59 -12.21
N SER A 71 -5.18 1.65 -12.55
CA SER A 71 -4.08 1.29 -11.66
C SER A 71 -3.07 2.43 -11.59
N THR A 72 -2.73 2.84 -10.38
CA THR A 72 -1.71 3.88 -10.13
C THR A 72 -0.44 3.32 -9.49
N GLY A 73 -0.44 2.02 -9.16
CA GLY A 73 0.65 1.33 -8.49
C GLY A 73 1.84 1.10 -9.41
N LYS A 74 3.05 1.29 -8.88
CA LYS A 74 4.32 1.05 -9.59
C LYS A 74 5.12 -0.12 -9.02
N ASP A 75 4.86 -0.46 -7.76
CA ASP A 75 5.49 -1.58 -7.08
C ASP A 75 4.63 -2.84 -7.25
N PRO A 76 5.15 -3.95 -7.80
CA PRO A 76 4.38 -5.18 -7.96
C PRO A 76 3.95 -5.82 -6.63
N GLN A 77 4.60 -5.47 -5.50
CA GLN A 77 4.19 -5.94 -4.17
C GLN A 77 3.09 -5.09 -3.56
N MET A 78 2.70 -3.99 -4.19
CA MET A 78 1.61 -3.12 -3.80
C MET A 78 0.51 -3.17 -4.87
N GLY A 79 -0.68 -2.70 -4.52
CA GLY A 79 -1.77 -2.57 -5.48
C GLY A 79 -2.51 -1.28 -5.22
N ASP A 80 -2.62 -0.43 -6.24
CA ASP A 80 -3.40 0.80 -6.15
C ASP A 80 -4.38 0.86 -7.31
N CYS A 81 -5.63 1.20 -7.05
CA CYS A 81 -6.62 1.43 -8.08
C CYS A 81 -7.54 2.61 -7.71
N SER A 82 -7.91 3.40 -8.71
CA SER A 82 -8.90 4.46 -8.58
C SER A 82 -9.98 4.34 -9.66
N TRP A 83 -11.22 4.56 -9.27
CA TRP A 83 -12.36 4.73 -10.16
C TRP A 83 -12.92 6.13 -9.93
N GLU A 84 -13.00 6.93 -10.99
CA GLU A 84 -13.45 8.32 -10.90
C GLU A 84 -14.60 8.56 -11.88
N ASN A 85 -15.66 9.22 -11.41
CA ASN A 85 -16.70 9.76 -12.27
C ASN A 85 -16.21 11.11 -12.84
N PRO A 86 -15.89 11.20 -14.16
CA PRO A 86 -15.32 12.42 -14.73
C PRO A 86 -16.29 13.61 -14.74
N ALA A 87 -17.59 13.38 -14.54
CA ALA A 87 -18.60 14.44 -14.49
C ALA A 87 -18.71 15.08 -13.09
N THR A 88 -18.40 14.33 -12.03
CA THR A 88 -18.58 14.80 -10.64
C THR A 88 -17.29 14.84 -9.84
N MET A 89 -16.20 14.28 -10.37
CA MET A 89 -14.92 14.06 -9.68
C MET A 89 -15.06 13.19 -8.40
N GLU A 90 -16.21 12.54 -8.22
CA GLU A 90 -16.42 11.55 -7.16
C GLU A 90 -15.60 10.31 -7.47
N SER A 91 -15.02 9.72 -6.43
CA SER A 91 -14.09 8.61 -6.62
C SER A 91 -14.20 7.53 -5.57
N ILE A 92 -13.73 6.35 -5.95
CA ILE A 92 -13.41 5.24 -5.05
C ILE A 92 -11.94 4.94 -5.26
N SER A 93 -11.17 4.81 -4.19
CA SER A 93 -9.77 4.41 -4.25
C SER A 93 -9.49 3.21 -3.35
N LEU A 94 -8.60 2.34 -3.80
CA LEU A 94 -8.10 1.18 -3.07
C LEU A 94 -6.57 1.21 -3.09
N GLN A 95 -5.97 1.05 -1.92
CA GLN A 95 -4.54 0.83 -1.72
C GLN A 95 -4.30 -0.45 -0.91
N ILE A 96 -3.44 -1.32 -1.45
CA ILE A 96 -2.90 -2.52 -0.84
C ILE A 96 -1.42 -2.26 -0.56
N SER A 97 -1.07 -2.04 0.71
CA SER A 97 0.31 -1.69 1.08
C SER A 97 1.25 -2.89 1.12
N ASN A 98 2.52 -2.64 1.38
CA ASN A 98 3.57 -3.66 1.49
C ASN A 98 3.25 -4.76 2.53
N PRO A 99 3.69 -6.01 2.27
CA PRO A 99 3.51 -7.08 3.23
C PRO A 99 4.27 -6.80 4.54
N GLY A 100 3.72 -7.25 5.66
CA GLY A 100 4.28 -7.05 6.99
C GLY A 100 3.88 -5.76 7.70
N THR A 101 3.15 -4.87 7.03
CA THR A 101 2.68 -3.60 7.63
C THR A 101 1.60 -3.80 8.68
N ALA A 102 0.80 -4.88 8.60
CA ALA A 102 -0.19 -5.26 9.61
C ALA A 102 0.10 -6.66 10.17
N ARG A 103 1.11 -6.77 11.03
CA ARG A 103 1.56 -8.05 11.60
C ARG A 103 0.38 -8.80 12.24
N ASN A 104 0.26 -10.08 11.90
CA ASN A 104 -0.83 -10.97 12.37
C ASN A 104 -2.23 -10.51 11.94
N ASN A 105 -2.35 -9.80 10.81
CA ASN A 105 -3.61 -9.19 10.36
C ASN A 105 -4.21 -8.23 11.40
N THR A 106 -3.35 -7.50 12.10
CA THR A 106 -3.77 -6.47 13.06
C THR A 106 -3.20 -5.13 12.64
N LEU A 107 -4.04 -4.09 12.59
CA LEU A 107 -3.57 -2.74 12.33
C LEU A 107 -2.56 -2.30 13.40
N PRO A 108 -1.45 -1.66 13.02
CA PRO A 108 -0.52 -1.11 13.99
C PRO A 108 -1.24 -0.05 14.85
N PRO A 109 -0.82 0.12 16.12
CA PRO A 109 -1.32 1.23 16.92
C PRO A 109 -0.96 2.57 16.25
N PRO A 110 -1.72 3.64 16.53
CA PRO A 110 -1.35 4.99 16.11
C PRO A 110 0.05 5.37 16.58
N GLU A 111 0.68 6.30 15.88
CA GLU A 111 2.01 6.79 16.24
C GLU A 111 2.00 7.40 17.64
N ALA A 112 2.94 6.96 18.49
CA ALA A 112 3.03 7.44 19.86
C ALA A 112 3.37 8.94 19.89
N GLY A 113 2.67 9.69 20.74
CA GLY A 113 2.88 11.13 20.92
C GLY A 113 2.03 12.02 20.00
N PHE A 114 1.23 11.43 19.12
CA PHE A 114 0.25 12.16 18.31
C PHE A 114 -1.18 11.75 18.68
N PRO A 115 -2.15 12.69 18.70
CA PRO A 115 -3.56 12.33 18.83
C PRO A 115 -3.96 11.41 17.67
N ASP A 116 -4.63 10.29 17.98
CA ASP A 116 -5.25 9.44 16.97
C ASP A 116 -6.54 10.11 16.45
N PRO A 117 -6.59 10.57 15.20
CA PRO A 117 -7.78 11.22 14.66
C PRO A 117 -8.86 10.21 14.26
N SER A 118 -8.56 8.90 14.32
CA SER A 118 -9.44 7.87 13.83
C SER A 118 -10.53 7.48 14.81
N LYS A 119 -11.55 6.78 14.29
CA LYS A 119 -12.59 6.14 15.09
C LYS A 119 -12.51 4.62 14.92
N PRO A 120 -12.74 3.83 15.98
CA PRO A 120 -12.88 2.38 15.83
C PRO A 120 -14.01 2.03 14.86
N GLY A 121 -13.72 1.12 13.92
CA GLY A 121 -14.69 0.47 13.06
C GLY A 121 -14.96 -0.98 13.48
N PRO A 122 -15.86 -1.70 12.79
CA PRO A 122 -16.05 -3.12 13.00
C PRO A 122 -14.81 -3.91 12.58
N ASP A 123 -14.72 -5.17 13.00
CA ASP A 123 -13.72 -6.14 12.49
C ASP A 123 -12.25 -5.69 12.65
N GLY A 124 -11.97 -4.82 13.63
CA GLY A 124 -10.63 -4.26 13.85
C GLY A 124 -10.22 -3.16 12.86
N MET A 125 -11.17 -2.69 12.03
CA MET A 125 -10.97 -1.58 11.11
C MET A 125 -10.85 -0.23 11.83
N ARG A 126 -10.29 0.74 11.13
CA ARG A 126 -10.11 2.11 11.60
C ARG A 126 -10.72 3.08 10.60
N LEU A 127 -11.68 3.89 11.05
CA LEU A 127 -12.32 4.94 10.26
C LEU A 127 -11.47 6.21 10.32
N LEU A 128 -11.01 6.68 9.16
CA LEU A 128 -10.17 7.88 9.03
C LEU A 128 -10.99 9.14 8.72
N GLY A 129 -12.31 8.98 8.54
CA GLY A 129 -13.23 10.06 8.14
C GLY A 129 -13.33 10.20 6.63
N GLY A 130 -14.34 10.96 6.16
CA GLY A 130 -14.53 11.23 4.73
C GLY A 130 -14.74 9.97 3.87
N GLY A 131 -15.36 8.93 4.42
CA GLY A 131 -15.57 7.66 3.72
C GLY A 131 -14.30 6.80 3.58
N GLN A 132 -13.28 7.03 4.40
CA GLN A 132 -12.04 6.27 4.36
C GLN A 132 -11.95 5.27 5.52
N VAL A 133 -11.60 4.02 5.17
CA VAL A 133 -11.40 2.91 6.09
C VAL A 133 -10.00 2.34 5.88
N GLU A 134 -9.26 2.21 6.98
CA GLU A 134 -8.04 1.40 7.06
C GLU A 134 -8.40 0.03 7.64
N PHE A 135 -7.88 -1.05 7.04
CA PHE A 135 -8.18 -2.43 7.42
C PHE A 135 -6.97 -3.35 7.25
N ALA A 136 -6.85 -4.35 8.12
CA ALA A 136 -5.79 -5.34 8.05
C ALA A 136 -6.25 -6.58 7.25
N ALA A 137 -5.49 -6.97 6.24
CA ALA A 137 -5.70 -8.19 5.48
C ALA A 137 -4.39 -8.60 4.77
N GLY A 138 -4.15 -9.90 4.59
CA GLY A 138 -2.94 -10.38 3.93
C GLY A 138 -1.63 -9.90 4.57
N ASN A 139 -1.62 -9.72 5.89
CA ASN A 139 -0.50 -9.15 6.67
C ASN A 139 -0.13 -7.71 6.25
N ARG A 140 -1.10 -6.97 5.68
CA ARG A 140 -0.94 -5.62 5.14
C ARG A 140 -1.94 -4.66 5.77
N VAL A 141 -1.52 -3.40 5.92
CA VAL A 141 -2.41 -2.26 6.13
C VAL A 141 -2.95 -1.86 4.77
N ASN A 142 -4.26 -1.87 4.62
CA ASN A 142 -4.93 -1.53 3.37
C ASN A 142 -5.90 -0.39 3.62
N THR A 143 -6.17 0.40 2.59
CA THR A 143 -7.09 1.53 2.68
C THR A 143 -8.07 1.48 1.52
N VAL A 144 -9.34 1.71 1.81
CA VAL A 144 -10.36 2.01 0.81
C VAL A 144 -11.01 3.34 1.16
N GLN A 145 -11.24 4.17 0.16
CA GLN A 145 -11.96 5.43 0.32
C GLN A 145 -13.13 5.53 -0.66
N VAL A 146 -14.28 5.94 -0.16
CA VAL A 146 -15.48 6.27 -0.94
C VAL A 146 -15.72 7.78 -0.81
N ALA A 147 -15.23 8.54 -1.80
CA ALA A 147 -15.35 9.99 -1.87
C ALA A 147 -16.51 10.37 -2.82
N VAL A 148 -17.74 10.16 -2.35
CA VAL A 148 -18.97 10.38 -3.12
C VAL A 148 -19.83 11.44 -2.42
N LEU A 149 -20.05 12.58 -3.08
CA LEU A 149 -20.64 13.80 -2.52
C LEU A 149 -22.12 13.64 -2.16
N LYS A 150 -22.85 12.79 -2.88
CA LYS A 150 -24.27 12.49 -2.58
C LYS A 150 -24.46 11.61 -1.34
N LEU A 151 -23.40 11.01 -0.79
CA LEU A 151 -23.48 10.20 0.43
C LEU A 151 -23.24 11.07 1.66
N SER A 152 -24.00 10.85 2.72
CA SER A 152 -23.65 11.37 4.04
C SER A 152 -22.35 10.72 4.54
N SER A 153 -21.71 11.32 5.56
CA SER A 153 -20.49 10.74 6.13
C SER A 153 -20.70 9.30 6.62
N ASP A 154 -21.85 8.99 7.22
CA ASP A 154 -22.14 7.65 7.73
C ASP A 154 -22.39 6.66 6.59
N GLN A 155 -23.02 7.11 5.51
CA GLN A 155 -23.21 6.29 4.31
C GLN A 155 -21.88 6.01 3.61
N ALA A 156 -21.01 7.01 3.47
CA ALA A 156 -19.69 6.83 2.88
C ALA A 156 -18.81 5.89 3.73
N ASN A 157 -18.83 6.04 5.05
CA ASN A 157 -18.13 5.13 5.96
C ASN A 157 -18.68 3.70 5.88
N SER A 158 -19.99 3.53 5.83
CA SER A 158 -20.62 2.20 5.71
C SER A 158 -20.27 1.54 4.37
N ALA A 159 -20.32 2.30 3.28
CA ALA A 159 -19.90 1.82 1.97
C ALA A 159 -18.42 1.39 1.96
N ALA A 160 -17.53 2.19 2.56
CA ALA A 160 -16.11 1.84 2.66
C ALA A 160 -15.88 0.58 3.50
N ILE A 161 -16.59 0.38 4.61
CA ILE A 161 -16.54 -0.85 5.41
C ILE A 161 -16.98 -2.06 4.56
N ASP A 162 -18.07 -1.93 3.81
CA ASP A 162 -18.59 -3.00 2.98
C ASP A 162 -17.62 -3.36 1.84
N LEU A 163 -16.99 -2.36 1.21
CA LEU A 163 -15.93 -2.61 0.23
C LEU A 163 -14.71 -3.29 0.89
N ALA A 164 -14.26 -2.82 2.06
CA ALA A 164 -13.13 -3.41 2.79
C ALA A 164 -13.36 -4.89 3.10
N ARG A 165 -14.58 -5.27 3.48
CA ARG A 165 -14.96 -6.68 3.70
C ARG A 165 -14.91 -7.52 2.43
N LYS A 166 -15.32 -6.98 1.29
CA LYS A 166 -15.23 -7.65 -0.02
C LYS A 166 -13.78 -7.82 -0.48
N ILE A 167 -12.93 -6.84 -0.20
CA ILE A 167 -11.52 -6.83 -0.61
C ILE A 167 -10.68 -7.76 0.26
N SER A 168 -10.91 -7.77 1.57
CA SER A 168 -10.09 -8.50 2.56
C SER A 168 -9.75 -9.96 2.20
N PRO A 169 -10.70 -10.82 1.77
CA PRO A 169 -10.38 -12.21 1.39
C PRO A 169 -9.55 -12.34 0.11
N GLN A 170 -9.36 -11.26 -0.65
CA GLN A 170 -8.62 -11.24 -1.91
C GLN A 170 -7.19 -10.70 -1.75
N VAL A 171 -6.85 -10.14 -0.59
CA VAL A 171 -5.52 -9.55 -0.35
C VAL A 171 -4.47 -10.66 -0.19
N PRO A 172 -3.38 -10.64 -0.98
CA PRO A 172 -2.35 -11.67 -0.90
C PRO A 172 -1.51 -11.54 0.37
N THR A 173 -1.15 -12.70 0.95
CA THR A 173 -0.26 -12.84 2.11
C THR A 173 1.21 -12.68 1.74
#